data_AF-A0A0C2D3G3-F1
#
_entry.id   AF-A0A0C2D3G3-F1
#
_cell.length_a   1.000
_cell.length_b   1.000
_cell.length_c   1.000
_cell.angle_alpha   90.00
_cell.angle_beta   90.00
_cell.angle_gamma   90.00
#
_symmetry.space_group_name_H-M   'P 1'
#
loop_
_entity.id
_entity.type
_entity.pdbx_description
1 polymer ?
#
loop_
_entity_poly.entity_id
_entity_poly.type
_entity_poly.pdbx_seq_one_letter_code
_entity_poly.pdbx_strand_id
1 'polypeptide(L)'
;MTDPESLAPTRLLDDPSLSGILRDDLQAMSAQAPLPYDVDAGLERFQQTIQAAPAGPSGTSVLGWVVIAAVLISGGVGAGWLASGSGAHETGDHAGVVAIADAHEDPVVAAPAAAAPSADLAAAAPSADLAADPAATNPAETAKAPVPAAASEPEPEPATAPEAHERPAAKPAIAPEPAPSLADEAKQINAGRKLLTSDPAQTLAIMKAAEQQFPNGAMIQERTGYTILALVALNRRPEAEQVATSYLQRWPNGPLARRVRDALGQ
;
A
#
# COMPACT_ATOMS: atom_id res chain seq x y z
N MET A 1 29.05 41.88 2.83
CA MET A 1 28.31 41.80 4.10
C MET A 1 26.85 41.73 3.74
N THR A 2 26.29 40.53 3.72
CA THR A 2 24.85 40.29 3.61
C THR A 2 24.27 40.34 5.01
N ASP A 3 23.26 41.18 5.23
CA ASP A 3 22.60 41.34 6.52
C ASP A 3 21.97 40.00 6.97
N PRO A 4 22.28 39.51 8.19
CA PRO A 4 21.72 38.26 8.70
C PRO A 4 20.20 38.34 8.96
N GLU A 5 19.61 39.54 8.97
CA GLU A 5 18.15 39.72 9.10
C GLU A 5 17.38 39.49 7.79
N SER A 6 18.06 39.33 6.65
CA SER A 6 17.44 39.11 5.34
C SER A 6 16.86 37.71 5.12
N LEU A 7 16.98 36.78 6.08
CA LEU A 7 16.53 35.38 5.94
C LEU A 7 15.24 35.10 6.72
N ALA A 8 14.39 36.11 6.92
CA ALA A 8 13.03 35.85 7.37
C ALA A 8 12.32 34.97 6.31
N PRO A 9 11.69 33.85 6.70
CA PRO A 9 10.97 33.02 5.75
C PRO A 9 9.84 33.82 5.11
N THR A 10 9.94 34.07 3.81
CA THR A 10 8.90 34.73 3.02
C THR A 10 7.65 33.86 3.01
N ARG A 11 6.49 34.43 3.37
CA ARG A 11 5.22 33.70 3.25
C ARG A 11 4.96 33.42 1.77
N LEU A 12 4.38 32.27 1.47
CA LEU A 12 4.13 31.85 0.09
C LEU A 12 3.29 32.87 -0.71
N LEU A 13 2.35 33.57 -0.05
CA LEU A 13 1.55 34.64 -0.66
C LEU A 13 2.37 35.91 -1.00
N ASP A 14 3.46 36.14 -0.27
CA ASP A 14 4.34 37.29 -0.41
C ASP A 14 5.51 37.01 -1.37
N ASP A 15 5.62 35.78 -1.89
CA ASP A 15 6.68 35.40 -2.82
C ASP A 15 6.45 36.04 -4.20
N PRO A 16 7.35 36.92 -4.69
CA PRO A 16 7.21 37.54 -6.00
C PRO A 16 7.40 36.54 -7.15
N SER A 17 8.03 35.39 -6.90
CA SER A 17 8.23 34.34 -7.90
C SER A 17 6.98 33.49 -8.14
N LEU A 18 5.96 33.62 -7.29
CA LEU A 18 4.70 32.91 -7.45
C LEU A 18 3.91 33.44 -8.66
N SER A 19 3.32 32.53 -9.45
CA SER A 19 2.47 32.91 -10.58
C SER A 19 1.19 33.62 -10.10
N GLY A 20 0.67 34.56 -10.90
CA GLY A 20 -0.53 35.32 -10.54
C GLY A 20 -1.74 34.42 -10.25
N ILE A 21 -1.97 33.41 -11.10
CA ILE A 21 -3.08 32.45 -10.93
C ILE A 21 -2.98 31.70 -9.60
N LEU A 22 -1.78 31.23 -9.23
CA LEU A 22 -1.60 30.49 -7.97
C LEU A 22 -1.79 31.40 -6.76
N ARG A 23 -1.38 32.67 -6.86
CA ARG A 23 -1.59 33.67 -5.81
C ARG A 23 -3.08 33.95 -5.61
N ASP A 24 -3.83 34.12 -6.70
CA ASP A 24 -5.28 34.35 -6.67
C ASP A 24 -6.02 33.15 -6.06
N ASP A 25 -5.65 31.93 -6.44
CA ASP A 25 -6.23 30.68 -5.88
C ASP A 25 -5.96 30.56 -4.37
N LEU A 26 -4.71 30.78 -3.93
CA LEU A 26 -4.35 30.73 -2.51
C LEU A 26 -5.10 31.81 -1.71
N GLN A 27 -5.25 33.00 -2.28
CA GLN A 27 -5.98 34.09 -1.64
C GLN A 27 -7.48 33.77 -1.54
N ALA A 28 -8.09 33.22 -2.59
CA ALA A 28 -9.49 32.77 -2.57
C ALA A 28 -9.73 31.66 -1.53
N MET A 29 -8.83 30.67 -1.46
CA MET A 29 -8.91 29.61 -0.45
C MET A 29 -8.76 30.15 0.98
N SER A 30 -7.85 31.11 1.19
CA SER A 30 -7.64 31.73 2.52
C SER A 30 -8.88 32.49 3.02
N ALA A 31 -9.67 33.06 2.11
CA ALA A 31 -10.88 33.80 2.44
C ALA A 31 -12.07 32.88 2.77
N GLN A 32 -12.13 31.68 2.18
CA GLN A 32 -13.24 30.75 2.35
C GLN A 32 -13.19 29.94 3.65
N ALA A 33 -11.99 29.75 4.21
CA ALA A 33 -11.82 29.02 5.45
C ALA A 33 -10.73 29.68 6.29
N PRO A 34 -11.06 30.73 7.07
CA PRO A 34 -10.20 31.14 8.16
C PRO A 34 -10.20 30.00 9.17
N LEU A 35 -9.33 29.02 8.96
CA LEU A 35 -8.98 28.07 10.00
C LEU A 35 -8.37 28.93 11.11
N PRO A 36 -8.97 28.97 12.32
CA PRO A 36 -8.32 29.61 13.45
C PRO A 36 -7.11 28.75 13.81
N TYR A 37 -6.02 28.95 13.08
CA TYR A 37 -4.75 28.31 13.34
C TYR A 37 -4.05 29.13 14.38
N ASP A 38 -4.17 28.69 15.62
CA ASP A 38 -3.40 29.21 16.73
C ASP A 38 -1.93 28.77 16.54
N VAL A 39 -1.11 29.71 16.11
CA VAL A 39 0.32 29.51 15.83
C VAL A 39 1.07 29.17 17.11
N ASP A 40 0.68 29.78 18.24
CA ASP A 40 1.30 29.53 19.54
C ASP A 40 1.00 28.10 20.00
N ALA A 41 -0.27 27.68 19.89
CA ALA A 41 -0.66 26.29 20.19
C ALA A 41 -0.04 25.27 19.20
N GLY A 42 0.23 25.68 17.96
CA GLY A 42 0.96 24.88 16.98
C GLY A 42 2.43 24.71 17.37
N LEU A 43 3.07 25.80 17.79
CA LEU A 43 4.46 25.82 18.24
C LEU A 43 4.67 25.02 19.53
N GLU A 44 3.76 25.14 20.50
CA GLU A 44 3.80 24.35 21.74
C GLU A 44 3.74 22.85 21.45
N ARG A 45 2.83 22.40 20.58
CA ARG A 45 2.74 20.98 20.17
C ARG A 45 4.02 20.50 19.48
N PHE A 46 4.62 21.34 18.64
CA PHE A 46 5.89 21.02 18.00
C PHE A 46 7.03 20.91 19.02
N GLN A 47 7.15 21.86 19.95
CA GLN A 47 8.14 21.81 21.03
C GLN A 47 7.96 20.59 21.94
N GLN A 48 6.72 20.27 22.30
CA GLN A 48 6.40 19.03 23.04
C GLN A 48 6.83 17.79 22.26
N THR A 49 6.65 17.76 20.94
CA THR A 49 7.08 16.64 20.09
C THR A 49 8.61 16.48 20.09
N ILE A 50 9.36 17.59 20.05
CA ILE A 50 10.83 17.56 20.16
C ILE A 50 11.27 17.07 21.54
N GLN A 51 10.62 17.56 22.61
CA GLN A 51 10.98 17.17 23.99
C GLN A 51 10.58 15.73 24.33
N ALA A 52 9.47 15.26 23.77
CA ALA A 52 8.98 13.88 23.95
C ALA A 52 9.72 12.87 23.05
N ALA A 53 10.49 13.33 22.05
CA ALA A 53 11.29 12.45 21.24
C ALA A 53 12.33 11.76 22.14
N PRO A 54 12.30 10.42 22.26
CA PRO A 54 13.27 9.71 23.07
C PRO A 54 14.66 10.02 22.52
N ALA A 55 15.61 10.36 23.40
CA ALA A 55 17.00 10.50 23.04
C ALA A 55 17.47 9.16 22.45
N GLY A 56 17.47 9.09 21.12
CA GLY A 56 17.94 7.92 20.40
C GLY A 56 19.38 7.63 20.79
N PRO A 57 19.82 6.36 20.75
CA PRO A 57 21.19 6.03 21.06
C PRO A 57 22.11 6.82 20.13
N SER A 58 22.97 7.65 20.74
CA SER A 58 24.01 8.45 20.10
C SER A 58 25.05 7.52 19.47
N GLY A 59 24.67 6.85 18.40
CA GLY A 59 25.44 5.84 17.70
C GLY A 59 25.47 6.17 16.22
N THR A 60 26.60 6.71 15.80
CA THR A 60 27.00 7.02 14.43
C THR A 60 26.50 6.02 13.38
N SER A 61 25.85 6.54 12.34
CA SER A 61 25.53 5.96 11.02
C SER A 61 24.05 5.73 10.71
N VAL A 62 23.30 6.81 10.50
CA VAL A 62 22.16 6.82 9.57
C VAL A 62 22.19 8.13 8.78
N LEU A 63 23.15 8.24 7.87
CA LEU A 63 23.17 9.28 6.84
C LEU A 63 22.16 8.85 5.76
N GLY A 64 21.01 9.52 5.64
CA GLY A 64 20.25 9.47 4.39
C GLY A 64 18.73 9.64 4.39
N TRP A 65 18.01 9.56 5.52
CA TRP A 65 16.53 9.45 5.46
C TRP A 65 15.73 10.57 6.16
N VAL A 66 16.30 11.39 7.06
CA VAL A 66 15.50 12.33 7.88
C VAL A 66 15.47 13.77 7.34
N VAL A 67 15.39 13.99 6.02
CA VAL A 67 15.16 15.36 5.50
C VAL A 67 14.03 15.39 4.47
N ILE A 68 12.84 14.91 4.83
CA ILE A 68 11.54 15.47 4.36
C ILE A 68 10.48 15.16 5.44
N ALA A 69 10.47 15.91 6.53
CA ALA A 69 9.34 15.95 7.46
C ALA A 69 9.17 17.37 8.01
N ALA A 70 9.01 18.32 7.09
CA ALA A 70 8.39 19.61 7.38
C ALA A 70 7.41 19.86 6.22
N VAL A 71 6.18 20.25 6.57
CA VAL A 71 4.99 20.41 5.70
C VAL A 71 4.19 19.12 5.50
N LEU A 72 3.34 18.78 6.48
CA LEU A 72 1.93 18.34 6.35
C LEU A 72 1.42 17.81 7.71
N ILE A 73 1.37 18.70 8.71
CA ILE A 73 0.51 18.50 9.89
C ILE A 73 -0.39 19.74 9.98
N SER A 74 -1.41 19.77 9.13
CA SER A 74 -2.58 20.61 9.31
C SER A 74 -3.68 19.76 9.94
N GLY A 75 -3.90 19.97 11.24
CA GLY A 75 -5.18 19.81 11.93
C GLY A 75 -5.69 18.38 12.15
N GLY A 76 -5.50 17.88 13.38
CA GLY A 76 -6.10 16.63 13.84
C GLY A 76 -7.51 16.75 14.44
N VAL A 77 -7.91 15.63 15.05
CA VAL A 77 -9.00 15.42 16.02
C VAL A 77 -10.42 15.28 15.45
N GLY A 78 -10.90 14.03 15.50
CA GLY A 78 -12.29 13.64 15.23
C GLY A 78 -12.43 12.12 15.27
N ALA A 79 -12.33 11.53 16.46
CA ALA A 79 -12.73 10.15 16.68
C ALA A 79 -14.26 10.02 16.53
N GLY A 80 -14.70 8.95 15.86
CA GLY A 80 -16.07 8.44 15.97
C GLY A 80 -16.98 8.70 14.79
N TRP A 81 -16.91 7.87 13.76
CA TRP A 81 -18.08 7.43 12.98
C TRP A 81 -17.80 6.04 12.39
N LEU A 82 -18.27 5.01 13.08
CA LEU A 82 -18.68 3.74 12.47
C LEU A 82 -20.21 3.67 12.57
N ALA A 83 -20.84 3.37 11.43
CA ALA A 83 -22.17 2.76 11.26
C ALA A 83 -23.44 3.60 11.50
N SER A 84 -24.04 4.09 10.40
CA SER A 84 -25.44 3.86 9.94
C SER A 84 -25.65 4.78 8.72
N GLY A 85 -26.15 4.36 7.56
CA GLY A 85 -27.33 3.54 7.36
C GLY A 85 -28.50 4.43 6.95
N SER A 86 -28.68 4.62 5.64
CA SER A 86 -29.92 4.95 4.91
C SER A 86 -30.80 6.15 5.34
N GLY A 87 -31.04 7.07 4.40
CA GLY A 87 -32.23 7.91 4.41
C GLY A 87 -32.07 9.19 3.60
N ALA A 88 -32.59 9.20 2.38
CA ALA A 88 -32.94 10.44 1.71
C ALA A 88 -34.03 11.14 2.54
N HIS A 89 -33.84 12.41 2.90
CA HIS A 89 -34.94 13.29 3.25
C HIS A 89 -34.62 14.73 2.87
N GLU A 90 -35.67 15.35 2.35
CA GLU A 90 -35.78 16.69 1.81
C GLU A 90 -35.23 17.79 2.72
N THR A 91 -34.77 18.84 2.04
CA THR A 91 -34.59 20.19 2.55
C THR A 91 -35.88 20.70 3.21
N GLY A 92 -35.87 20.79 4.54
CA GLY A 92 -36.90 21.41 5.35
C GLY A 92 -36.25 22.30 6.41
N ASP A 93 -36.35 23.59 6.17
CA ASP A 93 -35.95 24.74 6.98
C ASP A 93 -36.41 24.64 8.44
N HIS A 94 -35.48 24.48 9.39
CA HIS A 94 -35.74 24.72 10.81
C HIS A 94 -34.51 25.32 11.52
N ALA A 95 -34.57 26.63 11.72
CA ALA A 95 -33.88 27.33 12.78
C ALA A 95 -34.32 26.79 14.15
N GLY A 96 -33.39 26.57 15.08
CA GLY A 96 -33.79 26.23 16.45
C GLY A 96 -32.70 25.73 17.38
N VAL A 97 -32.13 26.67 18.13
CA VAL A 97 -31.79 26.56 19.56
C VAL A 97 -30.71 25.55 20.00
N VAL A 98 -29.63 26.17 20.47
CA VAL A 98 -28.57 25.64 21.32
C VAL A 98 -29.13 25.09 22.64
N ALA A 99 -28.77 23.87 23.00
CA ALA A 99 -28.80 23.40 24.39
C ALA A 99 -27.53 22.59 24.66
N ILE A 100 -26.57 23.25 25.32
CA ILE A 100 -25.42 22.61 25.95
C ILE A 100 -25.93 22.12 27.30
N ALA A 101 -26.10 20.80 27.45
CA ALA A 101 -26.41 20.18 28.72
C ALA A 101 -25.15 19.46 29.22
N ASP A 102 -24.50 20.10 30.19
CA ASP A 102 -23.59 19.49 31.15
C ASP A 102 -24.31 18.35 31.87
N ALA A 103 -23.76 17.15 31.80
CA ALA A 103 -24.11 16.06 32.69
C ALA A 103 -22.82 15.33 33.08
N HIS A 104 -22.27 15.76 34.21
CA HIS A 104 -21.43 14.93 35.08
C HIS A 104 -22.21 13.65 35.42
N GLU A 105 -21.80 12.52 34.87
CA GLU A 105 -22.10 11.22 35.45
C GLU A 105 -20.80 10.44 35.64
N ASP A 106 -20.43 10.28 36.91
CA ASP A 106 -19.40 9.37 37.39
C ASP A 106 -19.71 7.94 36.91
N PRO A 107 -18.79 7.23 36.22
CA PRO A 107 -18.98 5.82 35.97
C PRO A 107 -18.79 5.04 37.28
N VAL A 108 -19.90 4.57 37.83
CA VAL A 108 -19.96 3.59 38.91
C VAL A 108 -19.18 2.34 38.49
N VAL A 109 -18.08 2.09 39.21
CA VAL A 109 -17.24 0.89 39.09
C VAL A 109 -18.06 -0.32 39.56
N ALA A 110 -18.75 -0.97 38.64
CA ALA A 110 -19.36 -2.27 38.86
C ALA A 110 -18.33 -3.36 38.52
N ALA A 111 -17.67 -3.89 39.55
CA ALA A 111 -16.88 -5.11 39.48
C ALA A 111 -17.82 -6.34 39.53
N PRO A 112 -17.80 -7.26 38.55
CA PRO A 112 -18.38 -8.58 38.72
C PRO A 112 -17.28 -9.63 38.96
N ALA A 113 -17.30 -10.11 40.20
CA ALA A 113 -17.20 -11.51 40.61
C ALA A 113 -16.32 -12.47 39.79
N ALA A 114 -15.22 -12.88 40.44
CA ALA A 114 -14.51 -14.12 40.19
C ALA A 114 -15.48 -15.32 40.21
N ALA A 115 -15.53 -16.05 39.09
CA ALA A 115 -16.09 -17.40 39.03
C ALA A 115 -15.05 -18.33 38.37
N ALA A 116 -14.42 -19.14 39.20
CA ALA A 116 -13.81 -20.42 38.87
C ALA A 116 -14.16 -21.37 40.03
N PRO A 117 -14.05 -22.70 39.91
CA PRO A 117 -13.85 -23.56 38.73
C PRO A 117 -14.98 -24.61 38.60
N SER A 118 -15.07 -25.30 37.46
CA SER A 118 -15.64 -26.65 37.42
C SER A 118 -14.90 -27.48 36.39
N ALA A 119 -14.16 -28.44 36.95
CA ALA A 119 -13.52 -29.54 36.28
C ALA A 119 -14.56 -30.59 35.85
N ASP A 120 -14.09 -31.53 35.03
CA ASP A 120 -14.66 -32.85 34.74
C ASP A 120 -15.87 -32.91 33.80
N LEU A 121 -15.64 -33.30 32.53
CA LEU A 121 -15.88 -34.69 32.11
C LEU A 121 -15.58 -34.91 30.62
N ALA A 122 -15.17 -36.15 30.33
CA ALA A 122 -15.22 -36.86 29.05
C ALA A 122 -14.01 -36.75 28.10
N ALA A 123 -12.99 -37.51 28.45
CA ALA A 123 -12.18 -38.25 27.48
C ALA A 123 -13.07 -39.17 26.63
N ALA A 124 -13.01 -39.01 25.30
CA ALA A 124 -13.38 -40.04 24.33
C ALA A 124 -12.54 -39.84 23.06
N ALA A 125 -11.43 -40.56 22.99
CA ALA A 125 -10.67 -40.74 21.76
C ALA A 125 -11.33 -41.83 20.91
N PRO A 126 -11.58 -41.61 19.61
CA PRO A 126 -11.58 -42.69 18.64
C PRO A 126 -10.19 -42.82 18.04
N SER A 127 -9.46 -43.84 18.49
CA SER A 127 -8.33 -44.41 17.75
C SER A 127 -8.88 -44.98 16.44
N ALA A 128 -8.78 -44.21 15.36
CA ALA A 128 -8.92 -44.74 14.02
C ALA A 128 -7.57 -45.34 13.62
N ASP A 129 -7.43 -46.61 13.96
CA ASP A 129 -6.53 -47.57 13.36
C ASP A 129 -6.84 -47.63 11.84
N LEU A 130 -6.01 -46.96 11.04
CA LEU A 130 -6.03 -47.09 9.58
C LEU A 130 -4.60 -47.40 9.14
N ALA A 131 -4.31 -48.70 9.27
CA ALA A 131 -3.54 -49.53 8.37
C ALA A 131 -2.50 -48.79 7.51
N ALA A 132 -1.24 -49.04 7.87
CA ALA A 132 -0.11 -48.92 6.97
C ALA A 132 -0.36 -49.72 5.68
N ASP A 133 -0.38 -49.03 4.54
CA ASP A 133 -0.21 -49.66 3.23
C ASP A 133 1.29 -49.63 2.88
N PRO A 134 1.94 -50.80 2.69
CA PRO A 134 3.38 -50.87 2.43
C PRO A 134 3.70 -50.55 0.96
N ALA A 135 4.77 -49.77 0.78
CA ALA A 135 5.73 -49.92 -0.31
C ALA A 135 5.16 -49.98 -1.75
N ALA A 136 4.90 -48.82 -2.34
CA ALA A 136 5.07 -48.65 -3.79
C ALA A 136 6.49 -48.15 -4.07
N THR A 137 7.44 -49.08 -4.08
CA THR A 137 8.68 -48.96 -4.84
C THR A 137 8.32 -48.72 -6.30
N ASN A 138 8.55 -47.50 -6.82
CA ASN A 138 8.64 -47.29 -8.25
C ASN A 138 10.11 -47.06 -8.63
N PRO A 139 10.70 -47.95 -9.45
CA PRO A 139 12.12 -48.00 -9.71
C PRO A 139 12.55 -46.94 -10.74
N ALA A 140 13.82 -46.54 -10.57
CA ALA A 140 14.82 -46.40 -11.62
C ALA A 140 14.44 -45.61 -12.91
N GLU A 141 15.16 -44.51 -13.09
CA GLU A 141 16.12 -44.42 -14.20
C GLU A 141 15.54 -44.71 -15.60
N THR A 142 14.78 -43.75 -16.13
CA THR A 142 14.58 -43.68 -17.58
C THR A 142 15.68 -42.81 -18.18
N ALA A 143 16.75 -43.50 -18.57
CA ALA A 143 17.65 -43.26 -19.69
C ALA A 143 17.55 -41.89 -20.39
N LYS A 144 18.69 -41.17 -20.36
CA LYS A 144 19.10 -40.26 -21.44
C LYS A 144 18.99 -41.00 -22.78
N ALA A 145 17.99 -40.66 -23.59
CA ALA A 145 18.03 -40.95 -25.01
C ALA A 145 18.99 -39.95 -25.68
N PRO A 146 20.01 -40.41 -26.43
CA PRO A 146 20.76 -39.54 -27.33
C PRO A 146 19.82 -39.14 -28.48
N VAL A 147 19.56 -37.84 -28.61
CA VAL A 147 18.86 -37.31 -29.79
C VAL A 147 19.82 -37.48 -30.98
N PRO A 148 19.40 -38.15 -32.08
CA PRO A 148 20.26 -38.35 -33.24
C PRO A 148 20.56 -37.02 -33.92
N ALA A 149 21.83 -36.81 -34.25
CA ALA A 149 22.24 -35.89 -35.29
C ALA A 149 21.71 -36.42 -36.63
N ALA A 150 20.58 -35.87 -37.09
CA ALA A 150 20.12 -36.03 -38.46
C ALA A 150 20.21 -34.67 -39.14
N ALA A 151 21.36 -34.45 -39.76
CA ALA A 151 21.50 -33.50 -40.83
C ALA A 151 20.51 -33.88 -41.94
N SER A 152 19.54 -33.01 -42.20
CA SER A 152 18.90 -32.92 -43.50
C SER A 152 19.24 -31.54 -44.02
N GLU A 153 20.29 -31.51 -44.84
CA GLU A 153 20.67 -30.38 -45.67
C GLU A 153 19.59 -30.26 -46.75
N PRO A 154 18.76 -29.21 -46.74
CA PRO A 154 17.74 -29.04 -47.76
C PRO A 154 18.41 -28.66 -49.09
N GLU A 155 18.09 -29.46 -50.09
CA GLU A 155 18.45 -29.30 -51.50
C GLU A 155 18.00 -27.91 -52.01
N PRO A 156 18.88 -27.15 -52.69
CA PRO A 156 18.55 -25.80 -53.16
C PRO A 156 17.58 -25.89 -54.35
N GLU A 157 16.30 -25.61 -54.09
CA GLU A 157 15.30 -25.43 -55.13
C GLU A 157 15.63 -24.22 -56.03
N PRO A 158 15.35 -24.31 -57.34
CA PRO A 158 15.71 -23.30 -58.33
C PRO A 158 14.97 -21.98 -58.09
N ALA A 159 15.76 -20.91 -58.00
CA ALA A 159 15.33 -19.52 -57.84
C ALA A 159 14.27 -19.13 -58.88
N THR A 160 13.02 -19.02 -58.41
CA THR A 160 11.93 -18.42 -59.16
C THR A 160 12.14 -16.91 -59.15
N ALA A 161 12.04 -16.28 -60.32
CA ALA A 161 12.25 -14.85 -60.50
C ALA A 161 11.29 -14.04 -59.60
N PRO A 162 11.77 -12.95 -58.96
CA PRO A 162 10.97 -12.16 -58.04
C PRO A 162 9.87 -11.42 -58.81
N GLU A 163 8.63 -11.87 -58.64
CA GLU A 163 7.45 -11.09 -59.03
C GLU A 163 7.44 -9.80 -58.22
N ALA A 164 7.34 -8.67 -58.92
CA ALA A 164 7.30 -7.34 -58.34
C ALA A 164 6.01 -7.17 -57.51
N HIS A 165 6.06 -7.61 -56.25
CA HIS A 165 5.01 -7.37 -55.28
C HIS A 165 4.96 -5.86 -55.02
N GLU A 166 3.82 -5.26 -55.38
CA GLU A 166 3.51 -3.86 -55.10
C GLU A 166 3.77 -3.59 -53.61
N ARG A 167 4.75 -2.72 -53.36
CA ARG A 167 5.21 -2.34 -52.02
C ARG A 167 4.00 -1.82 -51.24
N PRO A 168 3.50 -2.54 -50.21
CA PRO A 168 2.34 -2.09 -49.45
C PRO A 168 2.60 -0.69 -48.93
N ALA A 169 1.67 0.23 -49.20
CA ALA A 169 1.75 1.61 -48.74
C ALA A 169 2.04 1.62 -47.23
N ALA A 170 3.11 2.31 -46.83
CA ALA A 170 3.58 2.34 -45.46
C ALA A 170 2.46 2.82 -44.54
N LYS A 171 1.99 1.92 -43.67
CA LYS A 171 0.98 2.21 -42.65
C LYS A 171 1.52 3.38 -41.79
N PRO A 172 0.74 4.43 -41.54
CA PRO A 172 1.19 5.56 -40.72
C PRO A 172 1.78 5.05 -39.41
N ALA A 173 3.02 5.43 -39.10
CA ALA A 173 3.66 5.08 -37.85
C ALA A 173 2.87 5.75 -36.71
N ILE A 174 2.14 4.94 -35.93
CA ILE A 174 1.48 5.39 -34.71
C ILE A 174 2.58 5.81 -33.75
N ALA A 175 2.53 7.05 -33.28
CA ALA A 175 3.48 7.53 -32.28
C ALA A 175 3.45 6.61 -31.06
N PRO A 176 4.62 6.18 -30.52
CA PRO A 176 4.66 5.31 -29.37
C PRO A 176 3.96 5.98 -28.19
N GLU A 177 3.13 5.22 -27.47
CA GLU A 177 2.52 5.71 -26.24
C GLU A 177 3.60 6.10 -25.23
N PRO A 178 3.39 7.18 -24.46
CA PRO A 178 4.34 7.60 -23.44
C PRO A 178 4.56 6.46 -22.43
N ALA A 179 5.81 6.23 -22.06
CA ALA A 179 6.16 5.25 -21.05
C ALA A 179 5.45 5.59 -19.72
N PRO A 180 4.90 4.59 -19.02
CA PRO A 180 4.13 4.83 -17.82
C PRO A 180 5.02 5.39 -16.70
N SER A 181 4.51 6.37 -15.95
CA SER A 181 5.31 7.16 -15.01
C SER A 181 5.32 6.58 -13.59
N LEU A 182 6.28 7.01 -12.77
CA LEU A 182 6.29 6.68 -11.33
C LEU A 182 5.02 7.15 -10.60
N ALA A 183 4.44 8.28 -11.02
CA ALA A 183 3.20 8.79 -10.44
C ALA A 183 2.03 7.84 -10.71
N ASP A 184 2.00 7.19 -11.88
CA ASP A 184 0.98 6.20 -12.22
C ASP A 184 1.11 4.93 -11.38
N GLU A 185 2.34 4.44 -11.17
CA GLU A 185 2.60 3.29 -10.28
C GLU A 185 2.13 3.59 -8.85
N ALA A 186 2.53 4.76 -8.30
CA ALA A 186 2.13 5.18 -6.96
C ALA A 186 0.60 5.32 -6.82
N LYS A 187 -0.09 5.78 -7.86
CA LYS A 187 -1.55 5.87 -7.88
C LYS A 187 -2.19 4.48 -7.79
N GLN A 188 -1.68 3.48 -8.50
CA GLN A 188 -2.18 2.11 -8.44
C GLN A 188 -1.94 1.44 -7.09
N ILE A 189 -0.74 1.61 -6.51
CA ILE A 189 -0.43 1.11 -5.15
C ILE A 189 -1.39 1.73 -4.12
N ASN A 190 -1.62 3.04 -4.20
CA ASN A 190 -2.54 3.73 -3.30
C ASN A 190 -3.99 3.26 -3.46
N ALA A 191 -4.45 2.98 -4.69
CA ALA A 191 -5.78 2.44 -4.96
C ALA A 191 -5.94 1.04 -4.34
N GLY A 192 -4.99 0.13 -4.59
CA GLY A 192 -5.05 -1.22 -4.04
C GLY A 192 -4.93 -1.25 -2.51
N ARG A 193 -4.14 -0.36 -1.90
CA ARG A 193 -4.04 -0.20 -0.44
C ARG A 193 -5.40 0.12 0.21
N LYS A 194 -6.18 1.03 -0.40
CA LYS A 194 -7.50 1.43 0.12
C LYS A 194 -8.51 0.28 0.07
N LEU A 195 -8.38 -0.61 -0.90
CA LEU A 195 -9.30 -1.73 -1.11
C LEU A 195 -8.95 -2.98 -0.31
N LEU A 196 -7.73 -3.09 0.24
CA LEU A 196 -7.25 -4.34 0.85
C LEU A 196 -8.20 -4.92 1.90
N THR A 197 -8.84 -4.07 2.71
CA THR A 197 -9.77 -4.51 3.76
C THR A 197 -11.17 -4.78 3.26
N SER A 198 -11.67 -4.03 2.28
CA SER A 198 -13.05 -4.13 1.78
C SER A 198 -13.21 -5.10 0.61
N ASP A 199 -12.22 -5.16 -0.27
CA ASP A 199 -12.21 -5.97 -1.48
C ASP A 199 -10.76 -6.44 -1.81
N PRO A 200 -10.28 -7.49 -1.15
CA PRO A 200 -8.94 -8.02 -1.39
C PRO A 200 -8.78 -8.64 -2.79
N ALA A 201 -9.87 -9.08 -3.44
CA ALA A 201 -9.81 -9.60 -4.80
C ALA A 201 -9.45 -8.49 -5.79
N GLN A 202 -10.06 -7.31 -5.64
CA GLN A 202 -9.75 -6.15 -6.45
C GLN A 202 -8.35 -5.60 -6.16
N THR A 203 -7.89 -5.60 -4.90
CA THR A 203 -6.49 -5.28 -4.59
C THR A 203 -5.52 -6.20 -5.33
N LEU A 204 -5.76 -7.51 -5.33
CA LEU A 204 -4.92 -8.47 -6.04
C LEU A 204 -4.91 -8.22 -7.56
N ALA A 205 -6.07 -7.92 -8.15
CA ALA A 205 -6.19 -7.60 -9.57
C ALA A 205 -5.38 -6.34 -9.93
N ILE A 206 -5.48 -5.27 -9.13
CA ILE A 206 -4.72 -4.03 -9.32
C ILE A 206 -3.22 -4.29 -9.22
N MET A 207 -2.76 -5.06 -8.22
CA MET A 207 -1.33 -5.35 -8.08
C MET A 207 -0.78 -6.17 -9.26
N LYS A 208 -1.55 -7.12 -9.79
CA LYS A 208 -1.15 -7.89 -10.99
C LYS A 208 -1.08 -7.01 -12.25
N ALA A 209 -2.05 -6.10 -12.42
CA ALA A 209 -2.02 -5.14 -13.52
C ALA A 209 -0.80 -4.21 -13.41
N ALA A 210 -0.50 -3.71 -12.20
CA ALA A 210 0.68 -2.91 -11.93
C ALA A 210 1.99 -3.67 -12.23
N GLU A 211 2.05 -4.98 -11.95
CA GLU A 211 3.23 -5.79 -12.25
C GLU A 211 3.49 -5.93 -13.75
N GLN A 212 2.43 -6.10 -14.54
CA GLN A 212 2.51 -6.17 -15.99
C GLN A 212 2.91 -4.81 -16.61
N GLN A 213 2.37 -3.72 -16.06
CA GLN A 213 2.64 -2.37 -16.56
C GLN A 213 4.02 -1.84 -16.11
N PHE A 214 4.48 -2.24 -14.92
CA PHE A 214 5.72 -1.78 -14.30
C PHE A 214 6.62 -2.96 -13.90
N PRO A 215 7.09 -3.79 -14.84
CA PRO A 215 7.89 -4.98 -14.54
C PRO A 215 9.18 -4.64 -13.78
N ASN A 216 9.76 -3.47 -14.08
CA ASN A 216 10.95 -2.91 -13.41
C ASN A 216 10.62 -1.61 -12.66
N GLY A 217 9.38 -1.47 -12.17
CA GLY A 217 8.91 -0.30 -11.43
C GLY A 217 9.68 -0.06 -10.13
N ALA A 218 9.71 1.20 -9.69
CA ALA A 218 10.43 1.58 -8.47
C ALA A 218 9.74 1.05 -7.20
N MET A 219 8.44 0.75 -7.28
CA MET A 219 7.61 0.30 -6.15
C MET A 219 7.33 -1.20 -6.17
N ILE A 220 8.25 -2.00 -6.72
CA ILE A 220 8.11 -3.47 -6.78
C ILE A 220 7.91 -4.08 -5.39
N GLN A 221 8.55 -3.53 -4.37
CA GLN A 221 8.49 -4.04 -3.00
C GLN A 221 7.09 -3.86 -2.38
N GLU A 222 6.51 -2.68 -2.53
CA GLU A 222 5.16 -2.36 -2.05
C GLU A 222 4.13 -3.21 -2.79
N ARG A 223 4.27 -3.33 -4.12
CA ARG A 223 3.39 -4.14 -4.96
C ARG A 223 3.37 -5.60 -4.50
N THR A 224 4.53 -6.24 -4.39
CA THR A 224 4.62 -7.64 -3.96
C THR A 224 4.09 -7.82 -2.53
N GLY A 225 4.37 -6.89 -1.62
CA GLY A 225 3.84 -6.93 -0.26
C GLY A 225 2.30 -6.91 -0.23
N TYR A 226 1.66 -6.01 -0.98
CA TYR A 226 0.20 -5.96 -1.09
C TYR A 226 -0.41 -7.17 -1.80
N THR A 227 0.27 -7.74 -2.80
CA THR A 227 -0.12 -9.02 -3.42
C THR A 227 -0.20 -10.14 -2.38
N ILE A 228 0.82 -10.29 -1.53
CA ILE A 228 0.83 -11.32 -0.46
C ILE A 228 -0.32 -11.08 0.53
N LEU A 229 -0.48 -9.85 1.01
CA LEU A 229 -1.55 -9.52 1.96
C LEU A 229 -2.95 -9.78 1.38
N ALA A 230 -3.17 -9.48 0.10
CA ALA A 230 -4.42 -9.79 -0.58
C ALA A 230 -4.64 -11.30 -0.73
N LEU A 231 -3.61 -12.08 -1.06
CA LEU A 231 -3.70 -13.56 -1.12
C LEU A 231 -4.07 -14.16 0.25
N VAL A 232 -3.47 -13.67 1.34
CA VAL A 232 -3.84 -14.10 2.70
C VAL A 232 -5.30 -13.77 3.00
N ALA A 233 -5.74 -12.54 2.72
CA ALA A 233 -7.13 -12.11 2.95
C ALA A 233 -8.16 -12.91 2.14
N LEU A 234 -7.76 -13.46 0.99
CA LEU A 234 -8.58 -14.34 0.14
C LEU A 234 -8.52 -15.82 0.54
N ASN A 235 -7.89 -16.16 1.67
CA ASN A 235 -7.64 -17.54 2.11
C ASN A 235 -6.82 -18.39 1.12
N ARG A 236 -6.01 -17.74 0.26
CA ARG A 236 -5.10 -18.41 -0.70
C ARG A 236 -3.69 -18.56 -0.11
N ARG A 237 -3.63 -19.11 1.11
CA ARG A 237 -2.41 -19.16 1.93
C ARG A 237 -1.22 -19.87 1.26
N PRO A 238 -1.38 -21.02 0.55
CA PRO A 238 -0.25 -21.68 -0.10
C PRO A 238 0.45 -20.81 -1.14
N GLU A 239 -0.33 -20.06 -1.93
CA GLU A 239 0.22 -19.11 -2.90
C GLU A 239 0.90 -17.92 -2.20
N ALA A 240 0.30 -17.42 -1.12
CA ALA A 240 0.87 -16.34 -0.34
C ALA A 240 2.25 -16.72 0.24
N GLU A 241 2.38 -17.94 0.78
CA GLU A 241 3.63 -18.46 1.34
C GLU A 241 4.73 -18.63 0.29
N GLN A 242 4.36 -19.12 -0.90
CA GLN A 242 5.29 -19.25 -2.03
C GLN A 242 5.87 -17.89 -2.43
N VAL A 243 5.02 -16.87 -2.61
CA VAL A 243 5.45 -15.52 -2.96
C VAL A 243 6.23 -14.87 -1.81
N ALA A 244 5.76 -15.03 -0.57
CA ALA A 244 6.35 -14.45 0.62
C ALA A 244 7.76 -14.96 0.91
N THR A 245 8.06 -16.23 0.60
CA THR A 245 9.40 -16.80 0.78
C THR A 245 10.45 -15.98 0.02
N SER A 246 10.20 -15.73 -1.27
CA SER A 246 11.10 -14.93 -2.11
C SER A 246 11.14 -13.45 -1.68
N TYR A 247 9.99 -12.90 -1.29
CA TYR A 247 9.86 -11.52 -0.83
C TYR A 247 10.65 -11.26 0.46
N LEU A 248 10.48 -12.10 1.49
CA LEU A 248 11.13 -11.95 2.79
C LEU A 248 12.63 -12.27 2.71
N GLN A 249 13.06 -13.16 1.80
CA GLN A 249 14.47 -13.38 1.54
C GLN A 249 15.13 -12.14 0.90
N ARG A 250 14.45 -11.51 -0.07
CA ARG A 250 14.99 -10.34 -0.78
C ARG A 250 14.90 -9.05 0.05
N TRP A 251 13.84 -8.90 0.85
CA TRP A 251 13.56 -7.70 1.64
C TRP A 251 13.20 -8.04 3.10
N PRO A 252 14.15 -8.59 3.88
CA PRO A 252 13.87 -9.06 5.24
C PRO A 252 13.39 -7.95 6.18
N ASN A 253 13.85 -6.71 5.96
CA ASN A 253 13.50 -5.52 6.75
C ASN A 253 12.66 -4.52 5.92
N GLY A 254 11.89 -5.01 4.96
CA GLY A 254 11.07 -4.16 4.11
C GLY A 254 9.92 -3.45 4.85
N PRO A 255 9.38 -2.34 4.31
CA PRO A 255 8.29 -1.59 4.94
C PRO A 255 7.06 -2.44 5.29
N LEU A 256 6.76 -3.46 4.47
CA LEU A 256 5.65 -4.40 4.68
C LEU A 256 6.10 -5.75 5.24
N ALA A 257 7.39 -6.00 5.43
CA ALA A 257 7.91 -7.33 5.80
C ALA A 257 7.36 -7.83 7.13
N ARG A 258 7.30 -6.96 8.15
CA ARG A 258 6.68 -7.30 9.44
C ARG A 258 5.21 -7.68 9.27
N ARG A 259 4.44 -6.86 8.56
CA ARG A 259 3.01 -7.10 8.34
C ARG A 259 2.75 -8.39 7.55
N VAL A 260 3.61 -8.73 6.60
CA VAL A 260 3.55 -9.99 5.86
C VAL A 260 3.81 -11.20 6.78
N ARG A 261 4.83 -11.13 7.65
CA ARG A 261 5.09 -12.17 8.66
C ARG A 261 3.92 -12.36 9.61
N ASP A 262 3.40 -11.25 10.15
CA ASP A 262 2.23 -11.25 11.05
C ASP A 262 1.00 -11.89 10.35
N ALA A 263 0.74 -11.54 9.09
CA ALA A 263 -0.38 -12.10 8.32
C ALA A 263 -0.24 -13.60 8.03
N LEU A 264 1.01 -14.10 7.94
CA LEU A 264 1.31 -15.52 7.75
C LEU A 264 1.47 -16.29 9.07
N GLY A 265 1.41 -15.61 10.22
CA GLY A 265 1.63 -16.21 11.54
C GLY A 265 3.06 -16.67 11.80
N GLN A 266 4.05 -15.94 11.28
CA GLN A 266 5.49 -16.19 11.43
C GLN A 266 6.18 -15.17 12.34
#